data_AF-A0A494XZ69-F1
#
_entry.id   AF-A0A494XZ69-F1
#
_cell.length_a   1.000
_cell.length_b   1.000
_cell.length_c   1.000
_cell.angle_alpha   90.00
_cell.angle_beta   90.00
_cell.angle_gamma   90.00
#
_symmetry.space_group_name_H-M   'P 1'
#
loop_
_entity.id
_entity.type
_entity.pdbx_description
1 polymer ?
#
loop_
_entity_poly.entity_id
_entity_poly.type
_entity_poly.pdbx_seq_one_letter_code
_entity_poly.pdbx_strand_id
1 'polypeptide(L)'
;MRTLTDIAAYLRSRLTDARLTQAQLGAASGVSRRTLTHVLGGRIDYKLTTLLAILDRLGLELAIVPKPAATGVERDLEPTEPAVKSRVQAALEHTRSHRDAS
;
A
#
# COMPACT_ATOMS: atom_id res chain seq x y z
N MET A 1 -0.05 -13.00 0.10
CA MET A 1 -1.51 -13.15 -0.19
C MET A 1 -1.75 -14.47 -0.92
N ARG A 2 -2.79 -15.23 -0.56
CA ARG A 2 -3.10 -16.56 -1.10
C ARG A 2 -4.53 -16.70 -1.64
N THR A 3 -5.46 -15.87 -1.18
CA THR A 3 -6.89 -15.99 -1.50
C THR A 3 -7.52 -14.66 -1.98
N LEU A 4 -8.71 -14.73 -2.58
CA LEU A 4 -9.52 -13.55 -2.89
C LEU A 4 -9.90 -12.75 -1.64
N THR A 5 -10.03 -13.41 -0.49
CA THR A 5 -10.28 -12.75 0.79
C THR A 5 -9.09 -11.90 1.23
N ASP A 6 -7.86 -12.38 1.02
CA ASP A 6 -6.65 -11.62 1.30
C ASP A 6 -6.55 -10.37 0.41
N ILE A 7 -6.90 -10.52 -0.88
CA ILE A 7 -6.97 -9.40 -1.82
C ILE A 7 -8.02 -8.38 -1.38
N ALA A 8 -9.22 -8.84 -1.03
CA ALA A 8 -10.29 -7.98 -0.56
C ALA A 8 -9.93 -7.24 0.74
N ALA A 9 -9.20 -7.89 1.67
CA ALA A 9 -8.71 -7.26 2.89
C ALA A 9 -7.68 -6.18 2.60
N TYR A 10 -6.70 -6.48 1.74
CA TYR A 10 -5.66 -5.52 1.33
C TYR A 10 -6.27 -4.29 0.65
N LEU A 11 -7.18 -4.48 -0.32
CA LEU A 11 -7.84 -3.37 -1.03
C LEU A 11 -8.67 -2.49 -0.08
N ARG A 12 -9.35 -3.08 0.91
CA ARG A 12 -10.09 -2.33 1.93
C ARG A 12 -9.16 -1.47 2.78
N SER A 13 -8.02 -2.02 3.21
CA SER A 13 -7.00 -1.25 3.94
C SER A 13 -6.54 -0.04 3.11
N ARG A 14 -6.25 -0.24 1.82
CA ARG A 14 -5.80 0.84 0.93
C ARG A 14 -6.88 1.90 0.67
N LEU A 15 -8.15 1.50 0.56
CA LEU A 15 -9.28 2.43 0.50
C LEU A 15 -9.35 3.33 1.75
N THR A 16 -9.15 2.74 2.93
CA THR A 16 -9.10 3.48 4.20
C THR A 16 -7.93 4.44 4.23
N ASP A 17 -6.72 3.98 3.87
CA ASP A 17 -5.51 4.81 3.84
C ASP A 17 -5.66 6.00 2.89
N ALA A 18 -6.24 5.77 1.71
CA ALA A 18 -6.50 6.79 0.71
C ALA A 18 -7.75 7.66 1.00
N ARG A 19 -8.50 7.38 2.08
CA ARG A 19 -9.75 8.06 2.46
C ARG A 19 -10.79 8.08 1.34
N LEU A 20 -10.85 7.02 0.54
CA LEU A 20 -11.79 6.88 -0.57
C LEU A 20 -12.97 5.99 -0.17
N THR A 21 -14.17 6.36 -0.61
CA THR A 21 -15.36 5.51 -0.50
C THR A 21 -15.45 4.54 -1.68
N GLN A 22 -16.20 3.45 -1.50
CA GLN A 22 -16.53 2.53 -2.59
C GLN A 22 -17.22 3.24 -3.78
N ALA A 23 -18.10 4.21 -3.50
CA ALA A 23 -18.79 4.95 -4.56
C ALA A 23 -17.81 5.78 -5.41
N GLN A 24 -16.87 6.47 -4.76
CA GLN A 24 -15.82 7.25 -5.44
C GLN A 24 -14.89 6.34 -6.26
N LEU A 25 -14.51 5.19 -5.70
CA LEU A 25 -13.68 4.21 -6.41
C LEU A 25 -14.41 3.63 -7.63
N GLY A 26 -15.68 3.25 -7.49
CA GLY A 26 -16.47 2.73 -8.61
C GLY A 26 -16.63 3.74 -9.74
N ALA A 27 -16.95 4.99 -9.41
CA ALA A 27 -17.06 6.07 -10.39
C ALA A 27 -15.75 6.30 -11.16
N ALA A 28 -14.62 6.29 -10.45
CA ALA A 28 -13.33 6.59 -11.05
C ALA A 28 -12.65 5.40 -11.76
N SER A 29 -13.01 4.16 -11.42
CA SER A 29 -12.51 2.94 -12.08
C SER A 29 -13.41 2.45 -13.22
N GLY A 30 -14.57 3.08 -13.43
CA GLY A 30 -15.58 2.61 -14.38
C GLY A 30 -16.22 1.27 -13.98
N VAL A 31 -16.06 0.85 -12.72
CA VAL A 31 -16.55 -0.43 -12.20
C VAL A 31 -17.90 -0.26 -11.52
N SER A 32 -18.86 -1.12 -11.87
CA SER A 32 -20.19 -1.08 -11.25
C SER A 32 -20.13 -1.32 -9.73
N ARG A 33 -21.04 -0.70 -8.98
CA ARG A 33 -21.14 -0.87 -7.52
C ARG A 33 -21.24 -2.35 -7.10
N ARG A 34 -22.05 -3.15 -7.81
CA ARG A 34 -22.21 -4.59 -7.56
C ARG A 34 -20.89 -5.33 -7.74
N THR A 35 -20.17 -5.04 -8.82
CA THR A 35 -18.85 -5.62 -9.07
C THR A 35 -17.86 -5.25 -7.97
N LEU A 36 -17.87 -3.99 -7.54
CA LEU A 36 -17.00 -3.51 -6.46
C LEU A 36 -17.32 -4.20 -5.11
N THR A 37 -18.61 -4.42 -4.81
CA THR A 37 -19.03 -5.18 -3.63
C THR A 37 -18.55 -6.64 -3.69
N HIS A 38 -18.57 -7.27 -4.86
CA HIS A 38 -18.04 -8.63 -5.03
C HIS A 38 -16.53 -8.68 -4.81
N VAL A 39 -15.78 -7.75 -5.43
CA VAL A 39 -14.32 -7.63 -5.27
C VAL A 39 -13.94 -7.43 -3.80
N LEU A 40 -14.55 -6.43 -3.15
CA LEU A 40 -14.25 -6.09 -1.76
C LEU A 40 -14.85 -7.07 -0.75
N GLY A 41 -15.76 -7.94 -1.19
CA GLY A 41 -16.29 -9.05 -0.41
C GLY A 41 -15.40 -10.30 -0.44
N GLY A 42 -14.58 -10.49 -1.47
CA GLY A 42 -13.59 -11.58 -1.57
C GLY A 42 -14.17 -13.00 -1.67
N ARG A 43 -15.48 -13.14 -1.87
CA ARG A 43 -16.21 -14.43 -1.92
C ARG A 43 -16.64 -14.87 -3.31
N ILE A 44 -16.56 -13.97 -4.29
CA ILE A 44 -17.03 -14.20 -5.66
C ILE A 44 -15.87 -13.88 -6.59
N ASP A 45 -15.64 -14.77 -7.56
CA ASP A 45 -14.66 -14.54 -8.60
C ASP A 45 -15.00 -13.31 -9.44
N TYR A 46 -13.99 -12.56 -9.82
CA TYR A 46 -14.11 -11.39 -10.68
C TYR A 46 -13.06 -11.42 -11.77
N LYS A 47 -13.33 -10.69 -12.86
CA LYS A 47 -12.38 -10.59 -13.96
C LYS A 47 -11.10 -9.91 -13.50
N LEU A 48 -9.95 -10.41 -13.94
CA LEU A 48 -8.66 -9.78 -13.66
C LEU A 48 -8.62 -8.33 -14.15
N THR A 49 -9.28 -8.01 -15.27
CA THR A 49 -9.39 -6.64 -15.79
C THR A 49 -10.07 -5.68 -14.79
N THR A 50 -11.02 -6.16 -14.01
CA THR A 50 -11.65 -5.38 -12.93
C THR A 50 -10.66 -5.11 -11.81
N LEU A 51 -9.84 -6.10 -11.44
CA LEU A 51 -8.81 -5.90 -10.42
C LEU A 51 -7.80 -4.85 -10.87
N LEU A 52 -7.31 -4.95 -12.11
CA LEU A 52 -6.33 -4.01 -12.66
C LEU A 52 -6.88 -2.57 -12.67
N ALA A 53 -8.13 -2.36 -13.10
CA ALA A 53 -8.75 -1.03 -13.08
C ALA A 53 -8.88 -0.44 -11.66
N ILE A 54 -9.11 -1.30 -10.66
CA ILE A 54 -9.16 -0.87 -9.26
C ILE A 54 -7.76 -0.54 -8.74
N LEU A 55 -6.76 -1.36 -9.04
CA LEU A 55 -5.37 -1.16 -8.62
C LEU A 55 -4.79 0.13 -9.18
N ASP A 56 -4.95 0.36 -10.49
CA ASP A 56 -4.54 1.60 -11.17
C ASP A 56 -5.14 2.82 -10.46
N ARG A 57 -6.44 2.74 -10.11
CA ARG A 57 -7.09 3.87 -9.44
C ARG A 57 -6.61 4.10 -8.00
N LEU A 58 -6.06 3.08 -7.35
CA LEU A 58 -5.45 3.18 -6.04
C LEU A 58 -3.95 3.52 -6.10
N GLY A 59 -3.39 3.73 -7.31
CA GLY A 59 -1.95 3.96 -7.50
C GLY A 59 -1.11 2.72 -7.21
N LEU A 60 -1.66 1.53 -7.44
CA LEU A 60 -1.03 0.25 -7.18
C LEU A 60 -0.76 -0.49 -8.49
N GLU A 61 0.37 -1.20 -8.56
CA GLU A 61 0.75 -2.04 -9.70
C GLU A 61 0.80 -3.51 -9.30
N LEU A 62 0.41 -4.42 -10.20
CA LEU A 62 0.46 -5.87 -9.98
C LEU A 62 1.71 -6.47 -10.63
N ALA A 63 2.64 -6.99 -9.83
CA ALA A 63 3.81 -7.72 -10.30
C ALA A 63 3.68 -9.23 -10.06
N ILE A 64 4.08 -10.03 -11.04
CA ILE A 64 4.25 -11.49 -10.87
C ILE A 64 5.71 -11.75 -10.56
N VAL A 65 5.96 -12.30 -9.38
CA VAL A 65 7.31 -12.57 -8.89
C VAL A 65 7.44 -14.02 -8.41
N PRO A 66 8.63 -14.63 -8.49
CA PRO A 66 8.90 -15.90 -7.80
C PRO A 66 8.64 -15.76 -6.30
N LYS A 67 8.04 -16.77 -5.67
CA LYS A 67 7.74 -16.76 -4.22
C LYS A 67 8.95 -16.40 -3.33
N PRO A 68 10.18 -16.88 -3.61
CA PRO A 68 11.35 -16.47 -2.83
C PRO A 68 11.67 -14.97 -2.93
N ALA A 69 11.38 -14.35 -4.07
CA ALA A 69 11.60 -12.92 -4.30
C ALA A 69 10.53 -12.05 -3.63
N ALA A 70 9.31 -12.56 -3.45
CA ALA A 70 8.21 -11.82 -2.80
C ALA A 70 8.56 -11.39 -1.37
N THR A 71 9.29 -12.24 -0.62
CA THR A 71 9.74 -11.92 0.75
C THR A 71 10.71 -10.75 0.78
N GLY A 72 11.52 -10.55 -0.26
CA GLY A 72 12.40 -9.38 -0.37
C GLY A 72 11.59 -8.09 -0.57
N VAL A 73 10.61 -8.14 -1.49
CA VAL A 73 9.74 -6.99 -1.80
C VAL A 73 8.91 -6.56 -0.58
N GLU A 74 8.37 -7.50 0.20
CA GLU A 74 7.63 -7.16 1.43
C GLU A 74 8.50 -6.40 2.45
N ARG A 75 9.80 -6.73 2.55
CA ARG A 75 10.74 -6.08 3.48
C ARG A 75 11.14 -4.68 3.04
N ASP A 76 11.28 -4.47 1.73
CA ASP A 76 11.64 -3.16 1.17
C ASP A 76 10.48 -2.15 1.22
N LEU A 77 9.25 -2.62 1.43
CA LEU A 77 8.04 -1.79 1.60
C LEU A 77 7.81 -1.33 3.05
N GLU A 78 8.49 -1.93 4.03
CA GLU A 78 8.50 -1.41 5.39
C GLU A 78 9.49 -0.24 5.48
N PRO A 79 9.09 0.93 6.05
CA PRO A 79 10.01 2.03 6.29
C PRO A 79 11.14 1.55 7.20
N THR A 80 12.26 1.16 6.62
CA THR A 80 13.45 0.83 7.39
C THR A 80 14.03 2.15 7.88
N GLU A 81 14.23 2.27 9.20
CA GLU A 81 14.94 3.42 9.75
C GLU A 81 16.26 3.59 9.01
N PRO A 82 16.63 4.82 8.59
CA PRO A 82 17.87 5.05 7.87
C PRO A 82 19.03 4.45 8.65
N ALA A 83 19.67 3.41 8.09
CA ALA A 83 20.81 2.74 8.73
C ALA A 83 22.03 3.66 8.95
N VAL A 84 21.96 4.88 8.43
CA VAL A 84 23.00 5.90 8.52
C VAL A 84 22.38 7.21 9.00
N LYS A 85 22.94 7.78 10.08
CA LYS A 85 22.54 9.10 10.60
C LYS A 85 22.61 10.13 9.47
N SER A 86 21.50 10.84 9.24
CA SER A 86 21.48 11.98 8.31
C SER A 86 22.51 13.03 8.74
N ARG A 87 23.16 13.68 7.77
CA ARG A 87 24.12 14.77 8.02
C ARG A 87 23.50 15.90 8.85
N VAL A 88 22.19 16.12 8.69
CA VAL A 88 21.41 17.10 9.48
C VAL A 88 21.32 16.67 10.95
N GLN A 89 21.12 15.38 11.19
CA GLN A 89 20.96 14.83 12.54
C GLN A 89 22.28 14.81 13.31
N ALA A 90 23.38 14.51 12.62
CA ALA A 90 24.73 14.64 13.18
C ALA A 90 25.09 16.09 13.55
N ALA A 91 24.70 17.07 12.71
CA ALA A 91 24.94 18.49 12.97
C ALA A 91 24.11 19.04 14.15
N LEU A 92 22.85 18.59 14.28
CA LEU A 92 21.97 18.99 15.38
C LEU A 92 22.45 18.47 16.74
N GLU A 93 22.94 17.22 16.80
CA GLU A 93 23.54 16.64 18.03
C GLU A 93 24.76 17.44 18.48
N HIS A 94 25.62 17.84 17.54
CA HIS A 94 26.83 18.65 17.83
C HIS A 94 26.51 20.03 18.41
N THR A 95 25.39 20.62 18.00
CA THR A 95 24.97 21.95 18.46
C THR A 95 24.29 21.86 19.84
N ARG A 96 23.54 20.79 20.11
CA ARG A 96 22.93 20.53 21.42
C ARG A 96 23.98 20.23 22.49
N SER A 97 24.97 19.39 22.18
CA SER A 97 26.05 19.08 23.12
C SER A 97 26.89 20.30 23.53
N HIS A 98 26.94 21.33 22.67
CA HIS A 98 27.64 22.58 22.97
C HIS A 98 26.83 23.57 23.82
N ARG A 99 25.50 23.46 23.84
CA ARG A 99 24.61 24.36 24.56
C ARG A 99 24.37 23.95 26.01
N ASP A 100 24.47 22.65 26.30
CA ASP A 100 24.25 22.10 27.65
C ASP A 100 25.54 22.11 28.52
N ALA A 101 26.67 22.58 27.97
CA ALA A 101 27.97 22.66 28.63
C ALA A 101 28.38 24.10 29.02
N SER A 102 27.43 25.04 29.06
CA SER A 102 27.59 26.44 29.53
C SER A 102 26.50 26.78 30.54
#